data_AF-A0A930GRQ6-F1
#
_entry.id   AF-A0A930GRQ6-F1
#
_cell.length_a   1.000
_cell.length_b   1.000
_cell.length_c   1.000
_cell.angle_alpha   90.00
_cell.angle_beta   90.00
_cell.angle_gamma   90.00
#
_symmetry.space_group_name_H-M   'P 1'
#
loop_
_entity.id
_entity.type
_entity.pdbx_description
1 polymer ?
#
loop_
_entity_poly.entity_id
_entity_poly.type
_entity_poly.pdbx_seq_one_letter_code
_entity_poly.pdbx_strand_id
1 'polypeptide(L)'
;MTKKKGEYGYRKYFKIKNGIIIGFFVFIILLLFISSKLTKNADISRILLVSSILTVLPMANLLSPFLVVFKYKSFEYEKIKEYLDDKHFLFDIILTMKEQVMPLDIIYINEERIFGILSNKADKSKTEEFIKERMKIGGIKV
;
A
#
# COMPACT_ATOMS: atom_id res chain seq x y z
N MET A 1 -5.61 5.28 -17.81
CA MET A 1 -4.88 3.99 -17.78
C MET A 1 -4.84 3.47 -16.34
N THR A 2 -5.45 2.33 -16.06
CA THR A 2 -5.38 1.68 -14.74
C THR A 2 -4.09 0.88 -14.64
N LYS A 3 -3.22 1.19 -13.66
CA LYS A 3 -1.99 0.42 -13.43
C LYS A 3 -2.25 -0.80 -12.53
N LYS A 4 -1.67 -1.95 -12.88
CA LYS A 4 -1.74 -3.20 -12.10
C LYS A 4 -0.54 -3.35 -11.17
N LYS A 5 -0.69 -4.17 -10.12
CA LYS A 5 0.44 -4.53 -9.23
C LYS A 5 1.54 -5.19 -10.06
N GLY A 6 2.80 -4.80 -9.83
CA GLY A 6 3.94 -5.27 -10.61
C GLY A 6 4.27 -4.38 -11.81
N GLU A 7 3.40 -3.44 -12.19
CA GLU A 7 3.70 -2.48 -13.24
C GLU A 7 4.45 -1.26 -12.71
N TYR A 8 5.31 -0.70 -13.58
CA TYR A 8 6.04 0.54 -13.31
C TYR A 8 5.10 1.65 -12.79
N GLY A 9 5.46 2.28 -11.68
CA GLY A 9 4.74 3.45 -11.14
C GLY A 9 3.38 3.11 -10.55
N TYR A 10 3.10 1.82 -10.31
CA TYR A 10 1.93 1.37 -9.58
C TYR A 10 1.84 2.02 -8.20
N ARG A 11 2.97 2.17 -7.49
CA ARG A 11 2.97 2.75 -6.14
C ARG A 11 2.56 4.23 -6.15
N LYS A 12 3.03 5.00 -7.13
CA LYS A 12 2.59 6.40 -7.34
C LYS A 12 1.10 6.48 -7.69
N TYR A 13 0.64 5.63 -8.61
CA TYR A 13 -0.77 5.55 -8.98
C TYR A 13 -1.67 5.19 -7.79
N PHE A 14 -1.26 4.18 -6.99
CA PHE A 14 -1.97 3.75 -5.79
C PHE A 14 -2.07 4.88 -4.76
N LYS A 15 -0.98 5.63 -4.53
CA LYS A 15 -1.00 6.79 -3.62
C LYS A 15 -1.97 7.88 -4.09
N ILE A 16 -1.93 8.25 -5.37
CA ILE A 16 -2.81 9.31 -5.87
C ILE A 16 -4.27 8.86 -5.80
N LYS A 17 -4.58 7.68 -6.33
CA LYS A 17 -5.94 7.14 -6.36
C LYS A 17 -6.52 6.99 -4.95
N ASN A 18 -5.82 6.30 -4.06
CA ASN A 18 -6.34 6.06 -2.72
C ASN A 18 -6.29 7.32 -1.84
N GLY A 19 -5.33 8.22 -2.07
CA GLY A 19 -5.30 9.53 -1.40
C GLY A 19 -6.53 10.37 -1.72
N ILE A 20 -6.96 10.40 -2.98
CA ILE A 20 -8.20 11.10 -3.39
C ILE A 20 -9.43 10.45 -2.72
N ILE A 21 -9.53 9.12 -2.75
CA ILE A 21 -10.65 8.39 -2.13
C ILE A 21 -10.70 8.64 -0.62
N ILE A 22 -9.56 8.55 0.07
CA ILE A 22 -9.46 8.82 1.51
C ILE A 22 -9.85 10.27 1.81
N GLY A 23 -9.37 11.23 1.02
CA GLY A 23 -9.75 12.64 1.15
C GLY A 23 -11.27 12.86 1.00
N PHE A 24 -11.90 12.18 0.04
CA PHE A 24 -13.35 12.19 -0.14
C PHE A 24 -14.10 11.61 1.07
N PHE A 25 -13.64 10.48 1.62
CA PHE A 25 -14.22 9.92 2.85
C PHE A 25 -14.12 10.90 4.02
N VAL A 26 -12.95 11.52 4.23
CA VAL A 26 -12.75 12.51 5.30
C VAL A 26 -13.71 13.69 5.13
N PHE A 27 -13.87 14.17 3.90
CA PHE A 27 -14.81 15.23 3.59
C PHE A 27 -16.26 14.85 3.92
N ILE A 28 -16.72 13.66 3.51
CA ILE A 28 -18.07 13.17 3.83
C ILE A 28 -18.27 13.01 5.34
N ILE A 29 -17.30 12.44 6.05
CA ILE A 29 -17.39 12.23 7.50
C ILE A 29 -17.54 13.58 8.22
N LEU A 30 -16.75 14.58 7.83
CA LEU A 30 -16.86 15.94 8.37
C LEU A 30 -18.21 16.57 8.04
N LEU A 31 -18.70 16.43 6.81
CA LEU A 31 -19.99 16.95 6.39
C LEU A 31 -21.14 16.34 7.20
N LEU A 32 -21.15 15.02 7.39
CA LEU A 32 -22.15 14.31 8.20
C LEU A 32 -22.09 14.74 9.67
N PHE A 33 -20.88 14.86 10.22
CA PHE A 33 -20.67 15.26 11.61
C PHE A 33 -21.12 16.71 11.87
N ILE A 34 -20.78 17.64 10.99
CA ILE A 34 -21.22 19.04 11.09
C ILE A 34 -22.74 19.13 10.93
N SER A 35 -23.30 18.42 9.94
CA SER A 35 -24.75 18.42 9.67
C SER A 35 -25.55 17.83 10.84
N SER A 36 -25.01 16.83 11.53
CA SER A 36 -25.57 16.31 12.78
C SER A 36 -25.70 17.39 13.85
N LYS A 37 -24.70 18.27 14.00
CA LYS A 37 -24.72 19.36 15.00
C LYS A 37 -25.62 20.54 14.62
N LEU A 38 -25.79 20.82 13.33
CA LEU A 38 -26.60 21.94 12.85
C LEU A 38 -28.10 21.61 12.79
N THR A 39 -28.45 20.31 12.78
CA THR A 39 -29.83 19.86 12.66
C THR A 39 -30.59 20.03 13.97
N LYS A 40 -31.75 20.70 13.93
CA LYS A 40 -32.63 20.92 15.09
C LYS A 40 -33.46 19.70 15.49
N ASN A 41 -33.66 18.75 14.58
CA ASN A 41 -34.37 17.51 14.84
C ASN A 41 -33.43 16.50 15.53
N ALA A 42 -33.78 16.09 16.76
CA ALA A 42 -32.97 15.21 17.58
C ALA A 42 -32.75 13.82 16.95
N ASP A 43 -33.75 13.25 16.28
CA ASP A 43 -33.66 11.93 15.69
C ASP A 43 -32.74 11.94 14.45
N ILE A 44 -32.91 12.95 13.60
CA ILE A 44 -32.07 13.15 12.42
C ILE A 44 -30.62 13.43 12.85
N SER A 45 -30.42 14.28 13.85
CA SER A 45 -29.09 14.58 14.39
C SER A 45 -28.35 13.31 14.85
N ARG A 46 -29.04 12.40 15.56
CA ARG A 46 -28.48 11.12 16.01
C ARG A 46 -28.15 10.19 14.85
N ILE A 47 -29.03 10.08 13.87
CA ILE A 47 -28.80 9.23 12.69
C ILE A 47 -27.54 9.69 11.95
N LEU A 48 -27.41 11.00 11.67
CA LEU A 48 -26.23 11.55 11.00
C LEU A 48 -24.94 11.32 11.81
N LEU A 49 -25.00 11.45 13.13
CA LEU A 49 -23.87 11.17 14.02
C LEU A 49 -23.42 9.71 13.87
N VAL A 50 -24.35 8.77 14.01
CA VAL A 50 -24.06 7.34 13.90
C VAL A 50 -23.54 7.01 12.50
N SER A 51 -24.14 7.54 11.45
CA SER A 51 -23.65 7.36 10.07
C SER A 51 -22.22 7.87 9.89
N SER A 52 -21.86 9.01 10.49
CA SER A 52 -20.50 9.55 10.42
C SER A 52 -19.49 8.57 11.06
N ILE A 53 -19.81 8.00 12.22
CA ILE A 53 -18.96 7.04 12.94
C ILE A 53 -18.81 5.75 12.13
N LEU A 54 -19.91 5.21 11.61
CA LEU A 54 -19.89 3.98 10.80
C LEU A 54 -19.07 4.15 9.51
N THR A 55 -19.10 5.33 8.91
CA THR A 55 -18.35 5.64 7.68
C THR A 55 -16.82 5.69 7.90
N VAL A 56 -16.35 5.89 9.14
CA VAL A 56 -14.92 5.84 9.47
C VAL A 56 -14.36 4.42 9.30
N LEU A 57 -15.15 3.38 9.55
CA LEU A 57 -14.69 1.98 9.48
C LEU A 57 -14.17 1.56 8.10
N PRO A 58 -14.94 1.72 6.99
CA PRO A 58 -14.42 1.42 5.66
C PRO A 58 -13.26 2.35 5.26
N MET A 59 -13.26 3.61 5.72
CA MET A 59 -12.15 4.54 5.49
C MET A 59 -10.85 4.07 6.16
N ALA A 60 -10.92 3.57 7.40
CA ALA A 60 -9.77 3.03 8.11
C ALA A 60 -9.17 1.81 7.39
N ASN A 61 -10.02 0.94 6.84
CA ASN A 61 -9.58 -0.21 6.02
C ASN A 61 -8.82 0.22 4.76
N LEU A 62 -9.19 1.34 4.14
CA LEU A 62 -8.46 1.92 3.01
C LEU A 62 -7.18 2.66 3.44
N LEU A 63 -7.20 3.32 4.60
CA LEU A 63 -6.09 4.10 5.12
C LEU A 63 -4.91 3.21 5.54
N SER A 64 -5.17 2.07 6.18
CA SER A 64 -4.13 1.15 6.65
C SER A 64 -3.08 0.78 5.59
N PRO A 65 -3.45 0.22 4.41
CA PRO A 65 -2.48 -0.09 3.36
C PRO A 65 -1.90 1.18 2.71
N PHE A 66 -2.65 2.29 2.68
CA PHE A 66 -2.16 3.56 2.18
C PHE A 66 -0.99 4.11 3.02
N LEU A 67 -1.09 4.07 4.36
CA LEU A 67 -0.04 4.53 5.26
C LEU A 67 1.24 3.71 5.13
N VAL A 68 1.12 2.41 4.92
CA VAL A 68 2.27 1.52 4.64
C VAL A 68 2.98 1.97 3.37
N VAL A 69 2.23 2.13 2.27
CA VAL A 69 2.77 2.54 0.97
C VAL A 69 3.33 3.96 1.01
N PHE A 70 2.72 4.86 1.80
CA PHE A 70 3.09 6.27 1.88
C PHE A 70 4.57 6.47 2.24
N LYS A 71 5.11 5.62 3.14
CA LYS A 71 6.50 5.69 3.62
C LYS A 71 7.54 5.52 2.51
N TYR A 72 7.22 4.75 1.47
CA TYR A 72 8.18 4.34 0.43
C TYR A 72 8.03 5.15 -0.84
N LYS A 73 9.14 5.69 -1.38
CA LYS A 73 9.13 6.38 -2.67
C LYS A 73 9.18 5.34 -3.80
N SER A 74 8.59 5.63 -4.95
CA SER A 74 8.83 4.80 -6.14
C SER A 74 10.29 4.95 -6.58
N PHE A 75 10.86 3.89 -7.13
CA PHE A 75 12.23 3.86 -7.65
C PHE A 75 12.39 4.75 -8.89
N GLU A 76 13.62 5.12 -9.24
CA GLU A 76 13.94 5.88 -10.46
C GLU A 76 14.22 4.92 -11.62
N TYR A 77 13.20 4.68 -12.44
CA TYR A 77 13.19 3.63 -13.47
C TYR A 77 13.98 3.98 -14.73
N GLU A 78 14.36 5.23 -14.92
CA GLU A 78 15.22 5.64 -16.04
C GLU A 78 16.55 4.87 -16.04
N LYS A 79 17.04 4.48 -14.84
CA LYS A 79 18.29 3.74 -14.65
C LYS A 79 18.26 2.29 -15.14
N ILE A 80 17.08 1.73 -15.34
CA ILE A 80 16.90 0.30 -15.70
C ILE A 80 16.14 0.12 -17.02
N LYS A 81 15.73 1.22 -17.65
CA LYS A 81 14.91 1.23 -18.88
C LYS A 81 15.52 0.39 -20.01
N GLU A 82 16.84 0.40 -20.12
CA GLU A 82 17.62 -0.32 -21.14
C GLU A 82 17.59 -1.84 -20.97
N TYR A 83 17.20 -2.34 -19.79
CA TYR A 83 17.20 -3.77 -19.49
C TYR A 83 15.81 -4.42 -19.57
N LEU A 84 14.73 -3.65 -19.82
CA LEU A 84 13.35 -4.11 -19.70
C LEU A 84 12.86 -5.05 -20.82
N ASP A 85 13.49 -5.04 -22.00
CA ASP A 85 12.87 -5.58 -23.22
C ASP A 85 12.66 -7.10 -23.23
N ASP A 86 13.42 -7.89 -22.45
CA ASP A 86 13.38 -9.36 -22.50
C ASP A 86 13.31 -10.06 -21.13
N LYS A 87 13.02 -9.30 -20.07
CA LYS A 87 13.20 -9.79 -18.68
C LYS A 87 11.91 -9.68 -17.87
N HIS A 88 11.59 -10.75 -17.14
CA HIS A 88 10.48 -10.77 -16.20
C HIS A 88 10.78 -9.87 -14.99
N PHE A 89 10.52 -8.58 -15.14
CA PHE A 89 10.60 -7.61 -14.05
C PHE A 89 9.23 -7.36 -13.42
N LEU A 90 9.21 -7.34 -12.10
CA LEU A 90 8.08 -6.83 -11.32
C LEU A 90 8.53 -5.60 -10.54
N PHE A 91 7.67 -4.59 -10.51
CA PHE A 91 7.99 -3.30 -9.93
C PHE A 91 7.02 -2.92 -8.81
N ASP A 92 7.52 -2.06 -7.90
CA ASP A 92 6.69 -1.40 -6.90
C ASP A 92 5.92 -2.36 -5.96
N ILE A 93 6.46 -3.57 -5.73
CA ILE A 93 5.84 -4.60 -4.87
C ILE A 93 6.07 -4.28 -3.40
N ILE A 94 5.05 -4.47 -2.57
CA ILE A 94 5.20 -4.45 -1.11
C ILE A 94 4.64 -5.76 -0.60
N LEU A 95 5.50 -6.57 0.00
CA LEU A 95 5.11 -7.79 0.69
C LEU A 95 4.83 -7.43 2.15
N THR A 96 3.61 -7.65 2.59
CA THR A 96 3.19 -7.40 3.97
C THR A 96 2.92 -8.73 4.65
N MET A 97 3.59 -8.98 5.77
CA MET A 97 3.31 -10.10 6.68
C MET A 97 2.94 -9.56 8.06
N LYS A 98 2.47 -10.45 8.93
CA LYS A 98 1.88 -10.12 10.25
C LYS A 98 2.73 -9.15 11.09
N GLU A 99 4.06 -9.27 11.01
CA GLU A 99 5.00 -8.50 11.83
C GLU A 99 5.94 -7.60 11.02
N GLN A 100 5.99 -7.75 9.69
CA GLN A 100 6.98 -7.06 8.87
C GLN A 100 6.45 -6.70 7.48
N VAL A 101 6.89 -5.55 7.00
CA VAL A 101 6.67 -5.06 5.64
C VAL A 101 8.00 -5.08 4.89
N MET A 102 8.05 -5.79 3.77
CA MET A 102 9.20 -5.89 2.88
C MET A 102 8.87 -5.19 1.55
N PRO A 103 9.26 -3.91 1.40
CA PRO A 103 9.04 -3.16 0.17
C PRO A 103 10.14 -3.49 -0.85
N LEU A 104 9.74 -4.03 -1.99
CA LEU A 104 10.60 -4.40 -3.10
C LEU A 104 10.34 -3.43 -4.26
N ASP A 105 11.37 -2.68 -4.63
CA ASP A 105 11.27 -1.70 -5.71
C ASP A 105 11.34 -2.37 -7.08
N ILE A 106 12.22 -3.37 -7.21
CA ILE A 106 12.39 -4.19 -8.40
C ILE A 106 12.54 -5.65 -7.98
N ILE A 107 11.86 -6.55 -8.67
CA ILE A 107 12.10 -7.99 -8.63
C ILE A 107 12.42 -8.42 -10.05
N TYR A 108 13.52 -9.13 -10.23
CA TYR A 108 13.91 -9.75 -11.48
C TYR A 108 13.89 -11.27 -11.32
N ILE A 109 13.21 -11.95 -12.23
CA ILE A 109 13.11 -13.41 -12.24
C ILE A 109 13.93 -13.91 -13.44
N ASN A 110 14.91 -14.76 -13.15
CA ASN A 110 15.75 -15.42 -14.14
C ASN A 110 15.75 -16.94 -13.88
N GLU A 111 14.99 -17.68 -14.68
CA GLU A 111 14.84 -19.13 -14.54
C GLU A 111 14.49 -19.51 -13.08
N GLU A 112 15.39 -20.18 -12.37
CA GLU A 112 15.22 -20.63 -10.98
C GLU A 112 15.67 -19.59 -9.92
N ARG A 113 16.06 -18.38 -10.34
CA ARG A 113 16.61 -17.34 -9.45
C ARG A 113 15.74 -16.10 -9.42
N ILE A 114 15.52 -15.57 -8.22
CA ILE A 114 14.78 -14.32 -7.99
C ILE A 114 15.72 -13.31 -7.33
N PHE A 115 15.88 -12.16 -7.96
CA PHE A 115 16.67 -11.04 -7.46
C PHE A 115 15.75 -9.89 -7.05
N GLY A 116 15.82 -9.46 -5.79
CA GLY A 116 14.99 -8.37 -5.27
C GLY A 116 15.83 -7.18 -4.83
N ILE A 117 15.47 -5.98 -5.30
CA ILE A 117 16.03 -4.72 -4.81
C ILE A 117 15.09 -4.13 -3.77
N LEU A 118 15.59 -3.96 -2.55
CA LEU A 118 14.84 -3.36 -1.45
C LEU A 118 14.71 -1.85 -1.61
N SER A 119 13.57 -1.31 -1.18
CA SER A 119 13.35 0.13 -1.19
C SER A 119 14.24 0.86 -0.18
N ASN A 120 14.56 2.13 -0.46
CA ASN A 120 15.52 2.96 0.29
C ASN A 120 15.29 3.06 1.81
N LYS A 121 14.09 2.75 2.30
CA LYS A 121 13.74 2.78 3.74
C LYS A 121 13.49 1.40 4.35
N ALA A 122 13.80 0.33 3.63
CA ALA A 122 13.69 -1.03 4.14
C ALA A 122 14.86 -1.36 5.07
N ASP A 123 14.56 -2.08 6.15
CA ASP A 123 15.58 -2.65 7.03
C ASP A 123 16.13 -3.93 6.41
N LYS A 124 17.41 -3.91 6.00
CA LYS A 124 18.06 -5.04 5.33
C LYS A 124 18.20 -6.25 6.26
N SER A 125 18.64 -6.03 7.50
CA SER A 125 18.89 -7.12 8.46
C SER A 125 17.60 -7.84 8.82
N LYS A 126 16.53 -7.09 9.10
CA LYS A 126 15.21 -7.70 9.34
C LYS A 126 14.69 -8.42 8.11
N THR A 127 14.94 -7.88 6.92
CA THR A 127 14.49 -8.53 5.68
C THR A 127 15.22 -9.84 5.43
N GLU A 128 16.53 -9.88 5.69
CA GLU A 128 17.33 -11.09 5.55
C GLU A 128 16.92 -12.17 6.55
N GLU A 129 16.79 -11.80 7.83
CA GLU A 129 16.31 -12.70 8.89
C GLU A 129 14.94 -13.27 8.54
N PHE A 130 14.03 -12.41 8.07
CA PHE A 130 12.70 -12.81 7.60
C PHE A 130 12.74 -13.79 6.43
N ILE A 131 13.55 -13.54 5.39
CA ILE A 131 13.65 -14.47 4.24
C ILE A 131 14.20 -15.82 4.71
N LYS A 132 15.24 -15.82 5.55
CA LYS A 132 15.86 -17.04 6.08
C LYS A 132 14.86 -17.86 6.89
N GLU A 133 14.08 -17.22 7.75
CA GLU A 133 13.04 -17.91 8.53
C GLU A 133 11.98 -18.54 7.62
N ARG A 134 11.54 -17.82 6.57
CA ARG A 134 10.52 -18.32 5.64
C ARG A 134 10.99 -19.50 4.81
N MET A 135 12.23 -19.44 4.34
CA MET A 135 12.82 -20.55 3.59
C MET A 135 12.99 -21.79 4.48
N LYS A 136 13.34 -21.63 5.77
CA LYS A 136 13.35 -22.74 6.74
C LYS A 136 11.96 -23.38 6.90
N ILE A 137 10.90 -22.58 7.01
CA ILE A 137 9.51 -23.10 7.06
C ILE A 137 9.17 -23.88 5.79
N GLY A 138 9.65 -23.41 4.64
CA GLY A 138 9.48 -24.09 3.35
C GLY A 138 10.37 -25.32 3.14
N GLY A 139 11.17 -25.73 4.13
CA GLY A 139 12.10 -26.87 4.01
C GLY A 139 13.33 -26.58 3.14
N ILE A 140 13.57 -25.33 2.76
CA ILE A 140 14.72 -24.91 1.96
C ILE A 140 15.88 -24.58 2.92
N LYS A 141 17.03 -25.24 2.75
CA LYS A 141 18.25 -24.91 3.49
C LYS A 141 18.80 -23.57 2.99
N VAL A 142 19.06 -22.64 3.91
CA VAL A 142 19.60 -21.29 3.69
C VAL A 142 20.77 -21.03 4.61
#